data_AF-A0A7S2I8K8-F1
#
_entry.id   AF-A0A7S2I8K8-F1
#
_cell.length_a   1.000
_cell.length_b   1.000
_cell.length_c   1.000
_cell.angle_alpha   90.00
_cell.angle_beta   90.00
_cell.angle_gamma   90.00
#
_symmetry.space_group_name_H-M   'P 1'
#
loop_
_entity.id
_entity.type
_entity.pdbx_description
1 polymer ?
#
loop_
_entity_poly.entity_id
_entity_poly.type
_entity_poly.pdbx_seq_one_letter_code
_entity_poly.pdbx_strand_id
1 'polypeptide(L)'
;SYPHVSNTFWYHSMGNAVLIGFANNYKWNQQEGYFQEACKYAAKVKPKIIVIFGHWSYAGYGVDGDMTTDKVFHRVKNFAGCSGTLLRYVIGHTHENKKVAGPHFMLGAWGYGNKGQGGDGRFGIPLLDTRGGKARLHYFKLAEHFSRRSDYQETLDCLKEKGVAKCTDLASHELWMDESI
;
A
#
# COMPACT_ATOMS: atom_id res chain seq x y z
N SER A 1 8.62 17.54 -20.13
CA SER A 1 9.49 17.50 -18.93
C SER A 1 8.71 16.83 -17.81
N TYR A 2 9.38 16.05 -16.97
CA TYR A 2 8.75 15.61 -15.71
C TYR A 2 8.65 16.80 -14.75
N PRO A 3 7.66 16.82 -13.83
CA PRO A 3 7.64 17.80 -12.75
C PRO A 3 8.91 17.71 -11.90
N HIS A 4 9.15 18.70 -11.05
CA HIS A 4 10.23 18.60 -10.08
C HIS A 4 9.94 17.47 -9.09
N VAL A 5 10.95 16.71 -8.69
CA VAL A 5 10.82 15.50 -7.84
C VAL A 5 10.08 15.77 -6.52
N SER A 6 10.23 16.98 -5.97
CA SER A 6 9.52 17.43 -4.76
C SER A 6 7.99 17.43 -4.90
N ASN A 7 7.47 17.52 -6.13
CA ASN A 7 6.03 17.50 -6.40
C ASN A 7 5.48 16.07 -6.54
N THR A 8 6.34 15.08 -6.47
CA THR A 8 6.00 13.65 -6.65
C THR A 8 6.40 12.78 -5.46
N PHE A 9 6.86 13.42 -4.38
CA PHE A 9 7.19 12.77 -3.12
C PHE A 9 6.37 13.42 -2.01
N TRP A 10 5.83 12.61 -1.10
CA TRP A 10 5.07 13.12 0.04
C TRP A 10 5.17 12.17 1.22
N TYR A 11 4.99 12.70 2.43
CA TYR A 11 4.82 11.91 3.63
C TYR A 11 3.95 12.67 4.64
N HIS A 12 3.17 11.93 5.42
CA HIS A 12 2.37 12.48 6.51
C HIS A 12 2.01 11.37 7.50
N SER A 13 1.56 11.76 8.69
CA SER A 13 0.99 10.82 9.66
C SER A 13 -0.53 10.81 9.59
N MET A 14 -1.12 9.63 9.80
CA MET A 14 -2.55 9.44 9.99
C MET A 14 -2.76 8.51 11.18
N GLY A 15 -3.26 9.06 12.30
CA GLY A 15 -3.30 8.32 13.56
C GLY A 15 -1.90 7.88 14.00
N ASN A 16 -1.71 6.57 14.20
CA ASN A 16 -0.43 5.96 14.59
C ASN A 16 0.37 5.42 13.38
N ALA A 17 -0.02 5.75 12.15
CA ALA A 17 0.68 5.36 10.93
C ALA A 17 1.41 6.56 10.32
N VAL A 18 2.56 6.30 9.67
CA VAL A 18 3.19 7.23 8.72
C VAL A 18 3.09 6.64 7.33
N LEU A 19 2.67 7.46 6.38
CA LEU A 19 2.53 7.10 4.98
C LEU A 19 3.61 7.85 4.19
N ILE A 20 4.32 7.16 3.30
CA ILE A 20 5.38 7.72 2.44
C ILE A 20 5.06 7.36 0.99
N GLY A 21 4.79 8.34 0.15
CA GLY A 21 4.58 8.12 -1.29
C GLY A 21 5.70 8.71 -2.12
N PHE A 22 6.07 8.02 -3.19
CA PHE A 22 7.12 8.44 -4.10
C PHE A 22 6.81 8.03 -5.54
N ALA A 23 7.52 8.61 -6.50
CA ALA A 23 7.38 8.25 -7.90
C ALA A 23 8.59 7.43 -8.38
N ASN A 24 8.33 6.24 -8.94
CA ASN A 24 9.39 5.30 -9.33
C ASN A 24 10.17 5.73 -10.60
N ASN A 25 9.69 6.73 -11.35
CA ASN A 25 10.28 7.20 -12.61
C ASN A 25 11.41 8.25 -12.42
N TYR A 26 11.78 8.57 -11.18
CA TYR A 26 12.99 9.34 -10.86
C TYR A 26 14.08 8.41 -10.31
N LYS A 27 15.33 8.87 -10.33
CA LYS A 27 16.47 8.11 -9.81
C LYS A 27 16.56 8.16 -8.28
N TRP A 28 17.23 7.17 -7.70
CA TRP A 28 17.45 7.08 -6.25
C TRP A 28 18.12 8.32 -5.68
N ASN A 29 19.22 8.76 -6.30
CA ASN A 29 19.98 9.93 -5.85
C ASN A 29 19.17 11.25 -5.90
N GLN A 30 18.05 11.29 -6.61
CA GLN A 30 17.14 12.44 -6.62
C GLN A 30 16.12 12.39 -5.48
N GLN A 31 15.84 11.20 -4.92
CA GLN A 31 14.80 10.98 -3.92
C GLN A 31 15.34 10.60 -2.53
N GLU A 32 16.60 10.16 -2.43
CA GLU A 32 17.23 9.69 -1.19
C GLU A 32 17.10 10.71 -0.04
N GLY A 33 17.36 11.98 -0.30
CA GLY A 33 17.23 13.05 0.70
C GLY A 33 15.80 13.16 1.27
N TYR A 34 14.78 12.98 0.44
CA TYR A 34 13.38 13.03 0.87
C TYR A 34 12.99 11.77 1.67
N PHE A 35 13.53 10.60 1.33
CA PHE A 35 13.36 9.42 2.18
C PHE A 35 14.02 9.58 3.55
N GLN A 36 15.22 10.17 3.61
CA GLN A 36 15.88 10.48 4.87
C GLN A 36 15.05 11.49 5.70
N GLU A 37 14.49 12.51 5.04
CA GLU A 37 13.59 13.48 5.68
C GLU A 37 12.33 12.80 6.24
N ALA A 38 11.68 11.93 5.45
CA ALA A 38 10.51 11.17 5.87
C ALA A 38 10.80 10.24 7.07
N CYS A 39 11.97 9.58 7.09
CA CYS A 39 12.38 8.75 8.23
C CYS A 39 12.72 9.58 9.48
N LYS A 40 13.31 10.77 9.32
CA LYS A 40 13.49 11.71 10.44
C LYS A 40 12.15 12.17 10.99
N TYR A 41 11.18 12.45 10.11
CA TYR A 41 9.81 12.75 10.53
C TYR A 41 9.19 11.56 11.30
N ALA A 42 9.32 10.34 10.79
CA ALA A 42 8.85 9.13 11.47
C ALA A 42 9.49 8.97 12.85
N ALA A 43 10.79 9.20 13.01
CA ALA A 43 11.47 9.17 14.31
C ALA A 43 10.84 10.14 15.32
N LYS A 44 10.41 11.33 14.86
CA LYS A 44 9.78 12.35 15.70
C LYS A 44 8.38 11.95 16.13
N VAL A 45 7.54 11.47 15.21
CA VAL A 45 6.14 11.12 15.51
C VAL A 45 5.96 9.72 16.10
N LYS A 46 7.01 8.87 16.02
CA LYS A 46 7.06 7.51 16.59
C LYS A 46 5.85 6.66 16.19
N PRO A 47 5.62 6.45 14.88
CA PRO A 47 4.47 5.69 14.44
C PRO A 47 4.62 4.22 14.82
N LYS A 48 3.49 3.53 14.90
CA LYS A 48 3.42 2.08 15.09
C LYS A 48 3.64 1.31 13.80
N ILE A 49 3.34 1.94 12.66
CA ILE A 49 3.57 1.39 11.33
C ILE A 49 3.96 2.49 10.34
N ILE A 50 4.85 2.16 9.42
CA ILE A 50 5.19 2.99 8.26
C ILE A 50 4.76 2.22 7.00
N VAL A 51 4.07 2.89 6.08
CA VAL A 51 3.63 2.32 4.80
C VAL A 51 4.21 3.12 3.65
N ILE A 52 5.01 2.46 2.82
CA ILE A 52 5.59 3.03 1.60
C ILE A 52 4.65 2.74 0.42
N PHE A 53 4.26 3.76 -0.33
CA PHE A 53 3.48 3.67 -1.55
C PHE A 53 4.39 3.94 -2.75
N GLY A 54 4.57 2.93 -3.58
CA GLY A 54 5.14 3.08 -4.91
C GLY A 54 4.17 2.54 -5.95
N HIS A 55 4.32 2.96 -7.20
CA HIS A 55 3.44 2.50 -8.27
C HIS A 55 4.01 1.25 -8.95
N TRP A 56 5.33 1.17 -9.22
CA TRP A 56 5.92 0.06 -9.98
C TRP A 56 6.58 -1.02 -9.11
N SER A 57 6.44 -2.28 -9.53
CA SER A 57 7.02 -3.46 -8.87
C SER A 57 8.15 -4.12 -9.68
N TYR A 58 8.44 -3.62 -10.88
CA TYR A 58 9.50 -4.12 -11.75
C TYR A 58 10.08 -2.99 -12.60
N ALA A 59 11.28 -3.20 -13.14
CA ALA A 59 11.99 -2.22 -13.96
C ALA A 59 11.41 -2.15 -15.38
N GLY A 60 11.46 -0.99 -16.02
CA GLY A 60 10.88 -0.77 -17.36
C GLY A 60 9.87 0.37 -17.38
N TYR A 61 9.37 0.72 -18.56
CA TYR A 61 8.45 1.85 -18.75
C TYR A 61 8.94 3.18 -18.13
N GLY A 62 10.26 3.40 -18.14
CA GLY A 62 10.89 4.58 -17.55
C GLY A 62 11.26 4.45 -16.06
N VAL A 63 11.04 3.28 -15.44
CA VAL A 63 11.48 2.98 -14.07
C VAL A 63 12.86 2.35 -14.08
N ASP A 64 13.79 2.99 -13.36
CA ASP A 64 15.11 2.47 -13.07
C ASP A 64 14.98 1.20 -12.19
N GLY A 65 15.83 0.19 -12.42
CA GLY A 65 15.81 -1.05 -11.65
C GLY A 65 16.06 -0.86 -10.15
N ASP A 66 16.75 0.22 -9.76
CA ASP A 66 16.95 0.57 -8.36
C ASP A 66 15.74 1.26 -7.72
N MET A 67 14.75 1.63 -8.52
CA MET A 67 13.60 2.44 -8.11
C MET A 67 12.30 1.66 -8.14
N THR A 68 12.35 0.33 -8.32
CA THR A 68 11.23 -0.53 -8.00
C THR A 68 10.93 -0.45 -6.50
N THR A 69 9.65 -0.57 -6.14
CA THR A 69 9.21 -0.32 -4.77
C THR A 69 9.84 -1.28 -3.75
N ASP A 70 10.11 -2.52 -4.14
CA ASP A 70 10.82 -3.49 -3.30
C ASP A 70 12.26 -3.02 -3.00
N LYS A 71 12.98 -2.52 -4.01
CA LYS A 71 14.37 -2.03 -3.85
C LYS A 71 14.42 -0.79 -2.98
N VAL A 72 13.50 0.14 -3.19
CA VAL A 72 13.34 1.32 -2.34
C VAL A 72 13.05 0.92 -0.90
N PHE A 73 12.10 0.01 -0.67
CA PHE A 73 11.80 -0.52 0.66
C PHE A 73 13.06 -1.10 1.35
N HIS A 74 13.86 -1.89 0.62
CA HIS A 74 15.08 -2.49 1.16
C HIS A 74 16.15 -1.47 1.55
N ARG A 75 16.17 -0.30 0.93
CA ARG A 75 17.05 0.82 1.33
C ARG A 75 16.47 1.56 2.53
N VAL A 76 15.20 1.97 2.44
CA VAL A 76 14.52 2.80 3.44
C VAL A 76 14.41 2.10 4.80
N LYS A 77 14.23 0.77 4.83
CA LYS A 77 14.14 0.03 6.10
C LYS A 77 15.39 0.14 6.98
N ASN A 78 16.52 0.53 6.41
CA ASN A 78 17.79 0.69 7.12
C ASN A 78 18.05 2.14 7.56
N PHE A 79 17.21 3.10 7.16
CA PHE A 79 17.38 4.49 7.56
C PHE A 79 17.01 4.69 9.03
N ALA A 80 17.80 5.52 9.72
CA ALA A 80 17.49 5.94 11.08
C ALA A 80 16.10 6.58 11.12
N GLY A 81 15.26 6.11 12.05
CA GLY A 81 13.86 6.56 12.19
C GLY A 81 12.84 5.70 11.45
N CYS A 82 13.25 4.98 10.41
CA CYS A 82 12.45 3.93 9.77
C CYS A 82 12.84 2.53 10.26
N SER A 83 14.10 2.33 10.62
CA SER A 83 14.59 1.08 11.20
C SER A 83 13.93 0.79 12.55
N GLY A 84 13.60 -0.49 12.80
CA GLY A 84 12.94 -0.94 14.02
C GLY A 84 11.44 -0.63 14.13
N THR A 85 10.88 0.15 13.21
CA THR A 85 9.42 0.32 13.09
C THR A 85 8.85 -0.71 12.12
N LEU A 86 7.60 -1.14 12.34
CA LEU A 86 6.92 -2.01 11.39
C LEU A 86 6.81 -1.30 10.03
N LEU A 87 7.53 -1.78 9.02
CA LEU A 87 7.56 -1.17 7.69
C LEU A 87 6.90 -2.08 6.66
N ARG A 88 5.93 -1.55 5.92
CA ARG A 88 5.20 -2.26 4.85
C ARG A 88 5.27 -1.44 3.58
N TYR A 89 4.98 -2.06 2.44
CA TYR A 89 4.81 -1.31 1.19
C TYR A 89 3.59 -1.79 0.41
N VAL A 90 3.05 -0.86 -0.36
CA VAL A 90 1.98 -1.04 -1.32
C VAL A 90 2.54 -0.71 -2.71
N ILE A 91 2.30 -1.62 -3.65
CA ILE A 91 2.61 -1.46 -5.07
C ILE A 91 1.34 -1.43 -5.91
N GLY A 92 1.40 -0.79 -7.07
CA GLY A 92 0.32 -0.77 -8.06
C GLY A 92 0.80 -1.29 -9.41
N HIS A 93 0.51 -0.51 -10.45
CA HIS A 93 0.88 -0.72 -11.87
C HIS A 93 0.26 -1.96 -12.52
N THR A 94 0.51 -3.14 -11.95
CA THR A 94 -0.21 -4.35 -12.32
C THR A 94 -1.65 -4.20 -11.85
N HIS A 95 -2.60 -4.26 -12.78
CA HIS A 95 -4.03 -4.07 -12.54
C HIS A 95 -4.66 -5.27 -11.82
N GLU A 96 -4.17 -5.55 -10.62
CA GLU A 96 -4.58 -6.66 -9.76
C GLU A 96 -4.51 -6.21 -8.30
N ASN A 97 -5.35 -6.83 -7.46
CA ASN A 97 -5.28 -6.69 -6.01
C ASN A 97 -4.91 -8.03 -5.39
N LYS A 98 -3.72 -8.13 -4.78
CA LYS A 98 -3.24 -9.36 -4.15
C LYS A 98 -2.21 -9.11 -3.06
N LYS A 99 -2.00 -10.13 -2.22
CA LYS A 99 -0.79 -10.25 -1.42
C LYS A 99 0.39 -10.51 -2.36
N VAL A 100 1.53 -9.87 -2.11
CA VAL A 100 2.79 -10.24 -2.75
C VAL A 100 3.73 -10.86 -1.72
N ALA A 101 4.95 -11.24 -2.12
CA ALA A 101 5.87 -11.92 -1.23
C ALA A 101 6.11 -11.11 0.07
N GLY A 102 6.05 -11.80 1.21
CA GLY A 102 6.10 -11.17 2.53
C GLY A 102 4.79 -10.47 2.91
N PRO A 103 4.82 -9.52 3.85
CA PRO A 103 3.64 -8.79 4.30
C PRO A 103 3.41 -7.55 3.44
N HIS A 104 3.45 -7.68 2.12
CA HIS A 104 3.37 -6.56 1.18
C HIS A 104 2.21 -6.75 0.21
N PHE A 105 1.74 -5.66 -0.38
CA PHE A 105 0.44 -5.67 -1.06
C PHE A 105 0.52 -5.03 -2.43
N MET A 106 -0.13 -5.65 -3.40
CA MET A 106 -0.43 -5.07 -4.69
C MET A 106 -1.86 -4.59 -4.69
N LEU A 107 -2.06 -3.31 -4.95
CA LEU A 107 -3.34 -2.62 -4.98
C LEU A 107 -3.42 -1.78 -6.27
N GLY A 108 -3.56 -2.45 -7.41
CA GLY A 108 -3.59 -1.81 -8.73
C GLY A 108 -4.90 -1.95 -9.49
N ALA A 109 -5.86 -2.74 -9.00
CA ALA A 109 -7.16 -2.93 -9.64
C ALA A 109 -8.20 -1.98 -9.05
N TRP A 110 -8.40 -0.83 -9.70
CA TRP A 110 -9.34 0.23 -9.29
C TRP A 110 -10.36 0.58 -10.37
N GLY A 111 -10.88 -0.43 -11.07
CA GLY A 111 -11.84 -0.27 -12.17
C GLY A 111 -11.25 -0.47 -13.57
N TYR A 112 -9.96 -0.81 -13.65
CA TYR A 112 -9.32 -1.29 -14.88
C TYR A 112 -8.83 -2.71 -14.64
N GLY A 113 -9.14 -3.62 -15.57
CA GLY A 113 -8.74 -5.02 -15.50
C GLY A 113 -8.14 -5.45 -16.83
N ASN A 114 -6.90 -5.91 -16.82
CA ASN A 114 -6.25 -6.39 -18.04
C ASN A 114 -6.61 -7.86 -18.23
N LYS A 115 -7.72 -8.15 -18.94
CA LYS A 115 -7.95 -9.51 -19.47
C LYS A 115 -6.70 -9.92 -20.25
N GLY A 116 -6.00 -10.94 -19.77
CA GLY A 116 -4.79 -11.47 -20.43
C GLY A 116 -3.43 -10.99 -19.91
N GLN A 117 -3.36 -10.10 -18.90
CA GLN A 117 -2.07 -9.75 -18.24
C GLN A 117 -1.95 -10.29 -16.80
N GLY A 118 -2.56 -11.45 -16.55
CA GLY A 118 -2.36 -12.20 -15.30
C GLY A 118 -3.19 -11.73 -14.10
N GLY A 119 -3.97 -10.66 -14.21
CA GLY A 119 -4.93 -10.27 -13.18
C GLY A 119 -6.18 -11.15 -13.21
N ASP A 120 -6.62 -11.65 -12.06
CA ASP A 120 -7.83 -12.46 -11.92
C ASP A 120 -9.11 -11.62 -11.77
N GLY A 121 -9.02 -10.30 -12.00
CA GLY A 121 -10.15 -9.38 -11.91
C GLY A 121 -10.61 -9.07 -10.48
N ARG A 122 -9.77 -9.33 -9.47
CA ARG A 122 -10.03 -8.90 -8.08
C ARG A 122 -10.15 -7.39 -7.98
N PHE A 123 -11.30 -6.93 -7.50
CA PHE A 123 -11.56 -5.52 -7.14
C PHE A 123 -12.17 -5.47 -5.74
N GLY A 124 -11.83 -4.45 -4.96
CA GLY A 124 -12.24 -4.39 -3.56
C GLY A 124 -11.65 -3.22 -2.81
N ILE A 125 -11.99 -3.12 -1.53
CA ILE A 125 -11.57 -2.03 -0.66
C ILE A 125 -10.58 -2.58 0.38
N PRO A 126 -9.29 -2.23 0.33
CA PRO A 126 -8.35 -2.51 1.40
C PRO A 126 -8.58 -1.56 2.58
N LEU A 127 -8.54 -2.09 3.80
CA LEU A 127 -8.65 -1.35 5.04
C LEU A 127 -7.48 -1.72 5.95
N LEU A 128 -6.60 -0.76 6.22
CA LEU A 128 -5.57 -0.88 7.25
C LEU A 128 -6.16 -0.41 8.59
N ASP A 129 -6.40 -1.34 9.49
CA ASP A 129 -6.84 -1.10 10.87
C ASP A 129 -5.67 -1.26 11.84
N THR A 130 -5.32 -0.19 12.53
CA THR A 130 -4.21 -0.15 13.49
C THR A 130 -4.66 -0.10 14.95
N ARG A 131 -5.92 -0.50 15.24
CA ARG A 131 -6.52 -0.46 16.57
C ARG A 131 -6.28 -1.74 17.36
N GLY A 132 -6.31 -1.60 18.70
CA GLY A 132 -6.17 -2.73 19.62
C GLY A 132 -4.77 -3.35 19.64
N GLY A 133 -3.73 -2.54 19.44
CA GLY A 133 -2.33 -2.99 19.45
C GLY A 133 -1.97 -3.91 18.29
N LYS A 134 -2.75 -3.89 17.20
CA LYS A 134 -2.48 -4.67 16.00
C LYS A 134 -2.60 -3.83 14.74
N ALA A 135 -1.80 -4.16 13.72
CA ALA A 135 -1.99 -3.76 12.34
C ALA A 135 -2.66 -4.90 11.57
N ARG A 136 -3.89 -4.67 11.10
CA ARG A 136 -4.66 -5.61 10.30
C ARG A 136 -4.94 -5.02 8.94
N LEU A 137 -4.70 -5.76 7.88
CA LEU A 137 -5.15 -5.38 6.54
C LEU A 137 -6.31 -6.27 6.12
N HIS A 138 -7.52 -5.73 6.18
CA HIS A 138 -8.72 -6.38 5.66
C HIS A 138 -8.88 -6.03 4.18
N TYR A 139 -9.24 -6.99 3.34
CA TYR A 139 -9.59 -6.72 1.96
C TYR A 139 -11.06 -7.07 1.70
N PHE A 140 -11.90 -6.05 1.60
CA PHE A 140 -13.30 -6.21 1.23
C PHE A 140 -13.38 -6.48 -0.27
N LYS A 141 -13.27 -7.74 -0.65
CA LYS A 141 -13.37 -8.18 -2.05
C LYS A 141 -14.80 -7.96 -2.56
N LEU A 142 -14.93 -7.19 -3.62
CA LEU A 142 -16.20 -6.81 -4.24
C LEU A 142 -16.42 -7.52 -5.59
N ALA A 143 -15.35 -7.77 -6.33
CA ALA A 143 -15.40 -8.52 -7.58
C ALA A 143 -14.21 -9.48 -7.66
N GLU A 144 -14.40 -10.57 -8.41
CA GLU A 144 -13.35 -11.50 -8.81
C GLU A 144 -13.75 -12.17 -10.13
N HIS A 145 -12.79 -12.68 -10.88
CA HIS A 145 -13.01 -13.28 -12.21
C HIS A 145 -13.81 -12.36 -13.14
N PHE A 146 -13.52 -11.06 -13.07
CA PHE A 146 -14.18 -10.00 -13.85
C PHE A 146 -15.70 -9.92 -13.61
N SER A 147 -16.18 -10.42 -12.48
CA SER A 147 -17.60 -10.48 -12.12
C SER A 147 -17.83 -9.98 -10.70
N ARG A 148 -18.98 -9.31 -10.49
CA ARG A 148 -19.43 -8.87 -9.17
C ARG A 148 -19.64 -10.11 -8.28
N ARG A 149 -19.19 -10.07 -7.02
CA ARG A 149 -19.53 -11.12 -6.05
C ARG A 149 -21.01 -11.04 -5.69
N SER A 150 -21.58 -12.17 -5.28
CA SER A 150 -22.98 -12.27 -4.86
C SER A 150 -23.31 -11.38 -3.65
N ASP A 151 -22.33 -11.15 -2.76
CA ASP A 151 -22.42 -10.34 -1.54
C ASP A 151 -21.98 -8.88 -1.73
N TYR A 152 -21.78 -8.41 -2.97
CA TYR A 152 -21.29 -7.04 -3.21
C TYR A 152 -22.20 -5.99 -2.57
N GLN A 153 -23.51 -6.13 -2.76
CA GLN A 153 -24.46 -5.11 -2.31
C GLN A 153 -24.50 -5.06 -0.78
N GLU A 154 -24.59 -6.23 -0.15
CA GLU A 154 -24.50 -6.38 1.31
C GLU A 154 -23.20 -5.76 1.86
N THR A 155 -22.07 -6.03 1.23
CA THR A 155 -20.77 -5.48 1.63
C THR A 155 -20.76 -3.96 1.53
N LEU A 156 -21.21 -3.40 0.40
CA LEU A 156 -21.26 -1.94 0.23
C LEU A 156 -22.23 -1.27 1.21
N ASP A 157 -23.40 -1.87 1.44
CA ASP A 157 -24.40 -1.30 2.33
C ASP A 157 -23.90 -1.32 3.77
N CYS A 158 -23.27 -2.40 4.21
CA CYS A 158 -22.60 -2.43 5.51
C CYS A 158 -21.57 -1.30 5.63
N LEU A 159 -20.66 -1.18 4.65
CA LEU A 159 -19.59 -0.17 4.69
C LEU A 159 -20.14 1.26 4.73
N LYS A 160 -21.22 1.55 3.99
CA LYS A 160 -21.85 2.87 3.95
C LYS A 160 -22.65 3.20 5.21
N GLU A 161 -23.44 2.26 5.70
CA GLU A 161 -24.40 2.51 6.77
C GLU A 161 -23.80 2.33 8.17
N LYS A 162 -22.93 1.33 8.33
CA LYS A 162 -22.37 0.93 9.63
C LYS A 162 -20.92 1.38 9.81
N GLY A 163 -20.24 1.71 8.71
CA GLY A 163 -18.83 2.07 8.68
C GLY A 163 -17.90 0.85 8.72
N VAL A 164 -16.69 1.04 8.20
CA VAL A 164 -15.66 -0.01 8.01
C VAL A 164 -15.41 -0.90 9.24
N ALA A 165 -15.41 -0.30 10.43
CA ALA A 165 -15.09 -0.98 11.68
C ALA A 165 -16.12 -2.04 12.10
N LYS A 166 -17.38 -1.89 11.70
CA LYS A 166 -18.48 -2.80 12.07
C LYS A 166 -18.73 -3.87 11.00
N CYS A 167 -17.93 -3.87 9.92
CA CYS A 167 -18.13 -4.75 8.77
C CYS A 167 -16.95 -5.71 8.57
N THR A 168 -15.93 -5.67 9.42
CA THR A 168 -14.68 -6.45 9.23
C THR A 168 -14.92 -7.96 9.08
N ASP A 169 -16.02 -8.49 9.62
CA ASP A 169 -16.39 -9.90 9.50
C ASP A 169 -16.70 -10.30 8.04
N LEU A 170 -17.18 -9.36 7.21
CA LEU A 170 -17.38 -9.56 5.77
C LEU A 170 -16.07 -9.72 5.00
N ALA A 171 -14.95 -9.35 5.61
CA ALA A 171 -13.61 -9.52 5.07
C ALA A 171 -12.78 -10.54 5.88
N SER A 172 -13.42 -11.36 6.72
CA SER A 172 -12.72 -12.32 7.60
C SER A 172 -11.88 -13.34 6.83
N HIS A 173 -12.37 -13.83 5.70
CA HIS A 173 -11.64 -14.72 4.79
C HIS A 173 -10.58 -14.02 3.93
N GLU A 174 -10.55 -12.69 3.96
CA GLU A 174 -9.66 -11.83 3.18
C GLU A 174 -8.79 -10.96 4.12
N LEU A 175 -8.43 -11.50 5.28
CA LEU A 175 -7.42 -10.91 6.17
C LEU A 175 -6.02 -11.12 5.57
N TRP A 176 -5.43 -10.03 5.08
CA TRP A 176 -4.15 -10.05 4.38
C TRP A 176 -2.95 -9.90 5.30
N MET A 177 -3.13 -9.27 6.46
CA MET A 177 -2.12 -9.07 7.49
C MET A 177 -2.79 -9.01 8.86
N ASP A 178 -2.15 -9.59 9.89
CA ASP A 178 -2.53 -9.45 11.31
C ASP A 178 -1.25 -9.50 12.15
N GLU A 179 -0.76 -8.34 12.57
CA GLU A 179 0.53 -8.20 13.25
C GLU A 179 0.41 -7.31 14.48
N SER A 180 1.18 -7.59 15.54
CA SER A 180 1.21 -6.75 16.75
C SER A 180 2.04 -5.48 16.53
N ILE A 181 1.57 -4.33 17.05
CA ILE A 181 2.23 -3.02 16.94
C ILE A 181 2.21 -2.20 18.24
#